data_AF-A0A1A9AAU5-F1
#
_entry.id   AF-A0A1A9AAU5-F1
#
_cell.length_a   1.000
_cell.length_b   1.000
_cell.length_c   1.000
_cell.angle_alpha   90.00
_cell.angle_beta   90.00
_cell.angle_gamma   90.00
#
_symmetry.space_group_name_H-M   'P 1'
#
loop_
_entity.id
_entity.type
_entity.pdbx_description
1 polymer ?
#
loop_
_entity_poly.entity_id
_entity_poly.type
_entity_poly.pdbx_seq_one_letter_code
_entity_poly.pdbx_strand_id
1 'polypeptide(L)'
;MTGVDWTASARRKNFLLAGVTLLCLTGCGLDAEGRATEAATKSVRGRAEAARGTAVTMLASPDLDAKTTDQRLDALVTAVSAGKLDGIVFEQRAGRDGRLEVDVAFDATGTGSGFPPAQVIVRLCARLSGVVGRDPQVRMVDTACASSLDERRPNHPDRIVSLDG
;
A
#
# COMPACT_ATOMS: atom_id res chain seq x y z
N MET A 1 16.58 -10.24 89.47
CA MET A 1 16.15 -9.01 88.77
C MET A 1 15.49 -9.47 87.47
N THR A 2 14.17 -9.73 87.49
CA THR A 2 13.09 -8.84 86.98
C THR A 2 13.27 -8.55 85.48
N GLY A 3 12.38 -8.90 84.56
CA GLY A 3 11.01 -9.41 84.63
C GLY A 3 10.54 -9.82 83.22
N VAL A 4 9.38 -10.46 83.18
CA VAL A 4 8.64 -10.86 81.98
C VAL A 4 7.97 -9.62 81.37
N ASP A 5 7.94 -9.50 80.04
CA ASP A 5 6.88 -8.79 79.34
C ASP A 5 6.42 -9.59 78.12
N TRP A 6 5.18 -10.08 78.21
CA TRP A 6 4.35 -10.50 77.09
C TRP A 6 3.20 -9.49 77.00
N THR A 7 3.07 -8.77 75.89
CA THR A 7 1.75 -8.39 75.34
C THR A 7 1.87 -8.01 73.87
N ALA A 8 0.96 -8.59 73.09
CA ALA A 8 0.76 -8.38 71.66
C ALA A 8 0.18 -6.99 71.34
N SER A 9 0.40 -6.50 70.12
CA SER A 9 -0.68 -6.17 69.16
C SER A 9 -0.17 -5.26 68.03
N ALA A 10 -0.77 -5.46 66.84
CA ALA A 10 -0.69 -4.64 65.62
C ALA A 10 0.65 -4.71 64.84
N ARG A 11 0.73 -5.01 63.55
CA ARG A 11 -0.26 -5.09 62.47
C ARG A 11 0.38 -5.87 61.31
N ARG A 12 -0.41 -6.80 60.75
CA ARG A 12 -0.50 -7.17 59.32
C ARG A 12 0.78 -7.66 58.63
N LYS A 13 0.86 -8.99 58.56
CA LYS A 13 1.23 -9.80 57.38
C LYS A 13 1.43 -9.00 56.08
N ASN A 14 2.68 -8.74 55.70
CA ASN A 14 3.04 -8.56 54.29
C ASN A 14 3.51 -9.91 53.75
N PHE A 15 2.53 -10.80 53.59
CA PHE A 15 2.66 -12.00 52.79
C PHE A 15 2.82 -11.57 51.32
N LEU A 16 3.91 -12.02 50.70
CA LEU A 16 3.97 -12.51 49.32
C LEU A 16 3.01 -11.84 48.33
N LEU A 17 3.45 -10.73 47.72
CA LEU A 17 2.92 -10.23 46.43
C LEU A 17 4.08 -9.68 45.58
N ALA A 18 5.18 -10.43 45.48
CA ALA A 18 6.11 -10.32 44.36
C ALA A 18 5.64 -11.22 43.20
N GLY A 19 4.34 -11.17 42.93
CA GLY A 19 3.65 -12.00 41.96
C GLY A 19 2.87 -11.10 41.02
N VAL A 20 3.31 -11.09 39.75
CA VAL A 20 2.50 -10.71 38.60
C VAL A 20 2.19 -9.21 38.45
N THR A 21 3.23 -8.40 38.22
CA THR A 21 3.12 -7.19 37.39
C THR A 21 3.89 -7.35 36.08
N LEU A 22 3.78 -8.55 35.47
CA LEU A 22 4.29 -8.84 34.13
C LEU A 22 3.17 -9.36 33.19
N LEU A 23 1.94 -8.87 33.38
CA LEU A 23 0.77 -9.29 32.58
C LEU A 23 -0.11 -8.11 32.11
N CYS A 24 0.38 -6.87 32.24
CA CYS A 24 -0.25 -5.68 31.65
C CYS A 24 0.55 -5.08 30.47
N LEU A 25 1.54 -5.80 29.92
CA LEU A 25 2.24 -5.43 28.68
C LEU A 25 1.78 -6.24 27.46
N THR A 26 0.86 -7.18 27.63
CA THR A 26 0.33 -8.03 26.55
C THR A 26 -1.02 -7.55 25.99
N GLY A 27 -1.55 -6.42 26.48
CA GLY A 27 -2.82 -5.83 26.03
C GLY A 27 -2.72 -4.79 24.91
N CYS A 28 -1.50 -4.43 24.48
CA CYS A 28 -1.23 -3.59 23.31
C CYS A 28 -0.28 -4.35 22.37
N GLY A 29 -0.66 -5.57 21.99
CA GLY A 29 -0.06 -6.24 20.83
C GLY A 29 -0.40 -5.42 19.60
N LEU A 30 0.45 -4.45 19.29
CA LEU A 30 0.33 -3.55 18.16
C LEU A 30 0.05 -4.37 16.91
N ASP A 31 -1.07 -4.11 16.26
CA ASP A 31 -1.50 -4.75 15.02
C ASP A 31 -0.42 -4.59 13.92
N ALA A 32 0.53 -5.54 13.89
CA ALA A 32 1.69 -5.48 13.02
C ALA A 32 1.26 -5.72 11.57
N GLU A 33 0.30 -6.62 11.36
CA GLU A 33 -0.28 -6.88 10.04
C GLU A 33 -1.11 -5.68 9.55
N GLY A 34 -1.91 -5.06 10.41
CA GLY A 34 -2.65 -3.84 10.07
C GLY A 34 -1.71 -2.69 9.68
N ARG A 35 -0.64 -2.46 10.45
CA ARG A 35 0.37 -1.43 10.11
C ARG A 35 1.14 -1.76 8.82
N ALA A 36 1.47 -3.04 8.59
CA ALA A 36 2.06 -3.48 7.33
C ALA A 36 1.10 -3.20 6.15
N THR A 37 -0.17 -3.56 6.30
CA THR A 37 -1.22 -3.33 5.30
C THR A 37 -1.39 -1.84 5.01
N GLU A 38 -1.45 -1.00 6.04
CA GLU A 38 -1.59 0.46 5.89
C GLU A 38 -0.40 1.07 5.14
N ALA A 39 0.83 0.68 5.51
CA ALA A 39 2.05 1.15 4.86
C ALA A 39 2.10 0.74 3.37
N ALA A 40 1.75 -0.51 3.07
CA ALA A 40 1.67 -1.01 1.69
C ALA A 40 0.60 -0.28 0.89
N THR A 41 -0.60 -0.11 1.46
CA THR A 41 -1.74 0.59 0.86
C THR A 41 -1.40 2.03 0.52
N LYS A 42 -0.78 2.75 1.46
CA LYS A 42 -0.30 4.12 1.22
C LYS A 42 0.74 4.17 0.10
N SER A 43 1.62 3.18 0.02
CA SER A 43 2.64 3.10 -1.04
C SER A 43 2.01 2.90 -2.41
N VAL A 44 1.11 1.93 -2.58
CA VAL A 44 0.47 1.67 -3.89
C VAL A 44 -0.40 2.84 -4.34
N ARG A 45 -1.13 3.51 -3.43
CA ARG A 45 -1.88 4.73 -3.75
C ARG A 45 -0.98 5.88 -4.17
N GLY A 46 0.11 6.11 -3.45
CA GLY A 46 1.09 7.14 -3.81
C GLY A 46 1.72 6.88 -5.18
N ARG A 47 2.01 5.62 -5.53
CA ARG A 47 2.49 5.25 -6.87
C ARG A 47 1.43 5.48 -7.94
N ALA A 48 0.16 5.13 -7.68
CA ALA A 48 -0.93 5.36 -8.61
C ALA A 48 -1.17 6.86 -8.87
N GLU A 49 -1.16 7.69 -7.83
CA GLU A 49 -1.24 9.15 -7.96
C GLU A 49 -0.06 9.74 -8.74
N ALA A 50 1.16 9.27 -8.44
CA ALA A 50 2.35 9.69 -9.17
C ALA A 50 2.27 9.27 -10.66
N ALA A 51 1.81 8.05 -10.95
CA ALA A 51 1.61 7.57 -12.32
C ALA A 51 0.55 8.40 -13.06
N ARG A 52 -0.54 8.81 -12.39
CA ARG A 52 -1.51 9.75 -12.95
C ARG A 52 -0.85 11.10 -13.28
N GLY A 53 -0.05 11.66 -12.37
CA GLY A 53 0.67 12.92 -12.61
C GLY A 53 1.68 12.83 -13.76
N THR A 54 2.39 11.70 -13.86
CA THR A 54 3.27 11.39 -15.00
C THR A 54 2.49 11.28 -16.30
N ALA A 55 1.34 10.62 -16.30
CA ALA A 55 0.47 10.52 -17.48
C ALA A 55 -0.04 11.90 -17.92
N VAL A 56 -0.43 12.78 -17.00
CA VAL A 56 -0.82 14.17 -17.32
C VAL A 56 0.33 14.89 -18.02
N THR A 57 1.52 14.89 -17.42
CA THR A 57 2.71 15.55 -17.99
C THR A 57 3.05 15.01 -19.38
N MET A 58 2.95 13.70 -19.54
CA MET A 58 3.25 13.00 -20.79
C MET A 58 2.24 13.37 -21.88
N LEU A 59 0.93 13.27 -21.61
CA LEU A 59 -0.12 13.61 -22.58
C LEU A 59 -0.15 15.09 -22.95
N ALA A 60 0.48 15.95 -22.15
CA ALA A 60 0.64 17.38 -22.43
C ALA A 60 1.80 17.66 -23.41
N SER A 61 2.67 16.69 -23.66
CA SER A 61 3.84 16.88 -24.50
C SER A 61 3.46 17.03 -25.99
N PRO A 62 3.92 18.10 -26.65
CA PRO A 62 3.71 18.28 -28.10
C PRO A 62 4.28 17.14 -28.95
N ASP A 63 5.35 16.48 -28.48
CA ASP A 63 6.00 15.37 -29.20
C ASP A 63 5.08 14.16 -29.35
N LEU A 64 4.10 14.01 -28.46
CA LEU A 64 3.11 12.94 -28.52
C LEU A 64 1.99 13.24 -29.50
N ASP A 65 1.68 14.51 -29.72
CA ASP A 65 0.68 14.90 -30.71
C ASP A 65 1.14 14.55 -32.14
N ALA A 66 2.43 14.60 -32.42
CA ALA A 66 2.98 14.18 -33.71
C ALA A 66 3.05 12.64 -33.91
N LYS A 67 2.82 11.83 -32.87
CA LYS A 67 2.93 10.36 -32.91
C LYS A 67 1.63 9.68 -33.34
N THR A 68 1.76 8.46 -33.85
CA THR A 68 0.61 7.56 -34.06
C THR A 68 0.00 7.10 -32.73
N THR A 69 -1.25 6.64 -32.75
CA THR A 69 -1.95 6.13 -31.56
C THR A 69 -1.16 5.04 -30.83
N ASP A 70 -0.62 4.07 -31.55
CA ASP A 70 0.15 2.97 -30.96
C ASP A 70 1.42 3.49 -30.28
N GLN A 71 2.14 4.40 -30.92
CA GLN A 71 3.32 5.05 -30.32
C GLN A 71 2.97 5.89 -29.09
N ARG A 72 1.78 6.50 -29.06
CA ARG A 72 1.30 7.22 -27.87
C ARG A 72 0.98 6.26 -26.73
N LEU A 73 0.35 5.12 -27.02
CA LEU A 73 0.11 4.07 -26.03
C LEU A 73 1.42 3.52 -25.46
N ASP A 74 2.38 3.16 -26.32
CA ASP A 74 3.67 2.61 -25.89
C ASP A 74 4.45 3.61 -25.01
N ALA A 75 4.40 4.89 -25.36
CA ALA A 75 4.98 5.92 -24.53
C ALA A 75 4.26 6.04 -23.17
N LEU A 76 2.93 5.89 -23.14
CA LEU A 76 2.15 6.00 -21.89
C LEU A 76 2.47 4.82 -20.99
N VAL A 77 2.52 3.62 -21.56
CA VAL A 77 2.94 2.37 -20.90
C VAL A 77 4.33 2.53 -20.31
N THR A 78 5.28 3.01 -21.10
CA THR A 78 6.66 3.24 -20.65
C THR A 78 6.68 4.23 -19.48
N ALA A 79 5.94 5.33 -19.60
CA ALA A 79 5.91 6.38 -18.59
C ALA A 79 5.38 5.88 -17.25
N VAL A 80 4.32 5.06 -17.23
CA VAL A 80 3.71 4.54 -15.98
C VAL A 80 4.44 3.31 -15.42
N SER A 81 5.24 2.62 -16.24
CA SER A 81 6.00 1.43 -15.82
C SER A 81 7.43 1.74 -15.37
N ALA A 82 7.98 2.91 -15.73
CA ALA A 82 9.38 3.23 -15.50
C ALA A 82 9.71 3.64 -14.06
N GLY A 83 10.95 3.36 -13.67
CA GLY A 83 11.59 3.93 -12.49
C GLY A 83 10.87 3.58 -11.19
N LYS A 84 10.55 4.61 -10.39
CA LYS A 84 9.98 4.46 -9.04
C LYS A 84 8.48 4.16 -9.04
N LEU A 85 7.80 4.30 -10.18
CA LEU A 85 6.37 4.01 -10.28
C LEU A 85 6.12 2.51 -10.26
N ASP A 86 6.98 1.74 -10.91
CA ASP A 86 6.95 0.26 -10.94
C ASP A 86 5.54 -0.28 -11.26
N GLY A 87 4.85 0.42 -12.17
CA GLY A 87 3.53 0.03 -12.65
C GLY A 87 3.63 -1.13 -13.62
N ILE A 88 2.75 -2.12 -13.46
CA ILE A 88 2.66 -3.27 -14.34
C ILE A 88 1.45 -3.07 -15.24
N VAL A 89 1.67 -2.69 -16.50
CA VAL A 89 0.57 -2.60 -17.47
C VAL A 89 0.16 -4.00 -17.90
N PHE A 90 -1.13 -4.31 -17.75
CA PHE A 90 -1.69 -5.60 -18.17
C PHE A 90 -2.73 -5.49 -19.28
N GLU A 91 -3.25 -4.28 -19.54
CA GLU A 91 -4.10 -4.01 -20.69
C GLU A 91 -3.85 -2.59 -21.20
N GLN A 92 -3.92 -2.39 -22.51
CA GLN A 92 -3.84 -1.08 -23.15
C GLN A 92 -4.81 -1.01 -24.33
N ARG A 93 -5.44 0.13 -24.54
CA ARG A 93 -6.43 0.33 -25.62
C ARG A 93 -6.54 1.78 -26.01
N ALA A 94 -6.90 2.01 -27.27
CA ALA A 94 -7.30 3.33 -27.76
C ALA A 94 -8.80 3.36 -28.03
N GLY A 95 -9.48 4.35 -27.46
CA GLY A 95 -10.86 4.68 -27.76
C GLY A 95 -11.00 5.34 -29.14
N ARG A 96 -12.20 5.23 -29.72
CA ARG A 96 -12.53 5.86 -31.01
C ARG A 96 -12.51 7.39 -30.95
N ASP A 97 -12.61 7.96 -29.76
CA ASP A 97 -12.50 9.39 -29.46
C ASP A 97 -11.04 9.85 -29.30
N GLY A 98 -10.05 9.00 -29.58
CA GLY A 98 -8.63 9.30 -29.41
C GLY A 98 -8.16 9.17 -27.96
N ARG A 99 -9.00 8.67 -27.05
CA ARG A 99 -8.63 8.40 -25.66
C ARG A 99 -7.67 7.23 -25.56
N LEU A 100 -6.62 7.40 -24.79
CA LEU A 100 -5.66 6.37 -24.46
C LEU A 100 -6.02 5.83 -23.09
N GLU A 101 -6.13 4.52 -22.97
CA GLU A 101 -6.38 3.86 -21.70
C GLU A 101 -5.35 2.77 -21.44
N VAL A 102 -4.81 2.76 -20.22
CA VAL A 102 -3.90 1.71 -19.73
C VAL A 102 -4.40 1.24 -18.36
N ASP A 103 -4.49 -0.07 -18.20
CA ASP A 103 -4.81 -0.72 -16.93
C ASP A 103 -3.50 -1.18 -16.29
N VAL A 104 -3.24 -0.66 -15.09
CA VAL A 104 -1.94 -0.75 -14.42
C VAL A 104 -2.14 -1.33 -13.03
N ALA A 105 -1.30 -2.29 -12.66
CA ALA A 105 -1.21 -2.80 -11.30
C ALA A 105 0.00 -2.19 -10.58
N PHE A 106 -0.18 -1.79 -9.32
CA PHE A 106 0.86 -1.31 -8.43
C PHE A 106 0.92 -2.24 -7.22
N ASP A 107 2.09 -2.84 -7.01
CA ASP A 107 2.34 -3.72 -5.88
C ASP A 107 3.26 -3.04 -4.86
N ALA A 108 3.01 -3.22 -3.58
CA ALA A 108 3.93 -2.83 -2.52
C ALA A 108 3.91 -3.81 -1.37
N THR A 109 5.08 -4.01 -0.76
CA THR A 109 5.22 -4.76 0.49
C THR A 109 5.34 -3.78 1.65
N GLY A 110 4.46 -3.91 2.63
CA GLY A 110 4.54 -3.19 3.89
C GLY A 110 5.10 -4.08 4.98
N THR A 111 5.73 -3.45 5.97
CA THR A 111 6.37 -4.15 7.10
C THR A 111 5.85 -3.62 8.42
N GLY A 112 5.37 -4.52 9.27
CA GLY A 112 4.92 -4.24 10.63
C GLY A 112 6.01 -4.50 11.64
N SER A 113 6.14 -3.65 12.66
CA SER A 113 7.09 -3.92 13.74
C SER A 113 6.60 -5.06 14.65
N GLY A 114 7.50 -6.00 14.94
CA GLY A 114 7.25 -7.23 15.71
C GLY A 114 8.41 -8.23 15.55
N PHE A 115 8.38 -9.34 16.28
CA PHE A 115 9.34 -10.44 16.10
C PHE A 115 8.61 -11.79 15.98
N PRO A 116 8.59 -12.42 14.77
CA PRO A 116 9.08 -11.90 13.50
C PRO A 116 8.24 -10.70 13.00
N PRO A 117 8.81 -9.81 12.15
CA PRO A 117 8.04 -8.71 11.56
C PRO A 117 6.98 -9.26 10.61
N ALA A 118 5.76 -8.71 10.68
CA ALA A 118 4.72 -9.02 9.71
C ALA A 118 5.06 -8.37 8.36
N GLN A 119 4.84 -9.09 7.27
CA GLN A 119 4.96 -8.56 5.91
C GLN A 119 3.63 -8.80 5.20
N VAL A 120 3.13 -7.77 4.51
CA VAL A 120 1.90 -7.85 3.72
C VAL A 120 2.17 -7.25 2.36
N ILE A 121 1.83 -7.97 1.30
CA ILE A 121 1.88 -7.53 -0.09
C ILE A 121 0.49 -7.05 -0.48
N VAL A 122 0.39 -5.78 -0.88
CA VAL A 122 -0.85 -5.18 -1.34
C VAL A 122 -0.74 -4.84 -2.81
N ARG A 123 -1.82 -5.09 -3.56
CA ARG A 123 -1.98 -4.69 -4.96
C ARG A 123 -3.12 -3.69 -5.12
N LEU A 124 -2.91 -2.68 -5.96
CA LEU A 124 -3.94 -1.78 -6.46
C LEU A 124 -3.95 -1.83 -7.98
N CYS A 125 -5.12 -2.03 -8.59
CA CYS A 125 -5.28 -2.02 -10.04
C CYS A 125 -6.16 -0.84 -10.46
N ALA A 126 -5.61 0.03 -11.31
CA ALA A 126 -6.30 1.22 -11.77
C ALA A 126 -6.18 1.37 -13.29
N ARG A 127 -7.24 1.90 -13.89
CA ARG A 127 -7.22 2.39 -15.27
C ARG A 127 -6.89 3.87 -15.28
N LEU A 128 -5.85 4.23 -16.01
CA LEU A 128 -5.56 5.61 -16.39
C LEU A 128 -6.13 5.85 -17.78
N SER A 129 -6.89 6.93 -17.95
CA SER A 129 -7.50 7.30 -19.22
C SER A 129 -7.36 8.80 -19.48
N GLY A 130 -6.98 9.17 -20.70
CA GLY A 130 -6.81 10.58 -21.09
C GLY A 130 -6.65 10.77 -22.59
N VAL A 131 -6.67 12.02 -23.04
CA VAL A 131 -6.47 12.40 -24.44
C VAL A 131 -5.24 13.31 -24.52
N VAL A 132 -4.44 13.16 -25.57
CA VAL A 132 -3.30 14.07 -25.83
C VAL A 132 -3.84 15.47 -26.12
N GLY A 133 -3.24 16.49 -25.50
CA GLY A 133 -3.65 17.87 -25.69
C GLY A 133 -2.93 18.82 -24.75
N ARG A 134 -3.09 20.13 -24.95
CA ARG A 134 -2.35 21.15 -24.16
C ARG A 134 -2.71 21.17 -22.67
N ASP A 135 -3.91 20.70 -22.32
CA ASP A 135 -4.37 20.56 -20.93
C ASP A 135 -5.10 19.21 -20.78
N PRO A 136 -4.36 18.10 -20.70
CA PRO A 136 -4.95 16.77 -20.71
C PRO A 136 -5.54 16.45 -19.34
N GLN A 137 -6.83 16.09 -19.32
CA GLN A 137 -7.46 15.55 -18.13
C GLN A 137 -7.24 14.04 -18.08
N VAL A 138 -6.45 13.57 -17.12
CA VAL A 138 -6.28 12.13 -16.86
C VAL A 138 -7.21 11.70 -15.74
N ARG A 139 -8.14 10.80 -16.06
CA ARG A 139 -9.01 10.13 -15.11
C ARG A 139 -8.35 8.82 -14.68
N MET A 140 -8.37 8.57 -13.37
CA MET A 140 -7.97 7.32 -12.75
C MET A 140 -9.18 6.69 -12.08
N VAL A 141 -9.44 5.40 -12.33
CA VAL A 141 -10.53 4.64 -11.72
C VAL A 141 -10.06 3.24 -11.36
N ASP A 142 -10.69 2.62 -10.37
CA ASP A 142 -10.46 1.22 -10.07
C ASP A 142 -10.82 0.34 -11.28
N THR A 143 -10.03 -0.70 -11.49
CA THR A 143 -10.28 -1.75 -12.48
C THR A 143 -9.94 -3.11 -11.88
N ALA A 144 -10.56 -4.17 -12.40
CA ALA A 144 -10.24 -5.51 -11.95
C ALA A 144 -8.79 -5.87 -12.31
N CYS A 145 -8.05 -6.45 -11.36
CA CYS A 145 -6.73 -7.00 -11.64
C CYS A 145 -6.84 -8.21 -12.58
N ALA A 146 -6.04 -8.23 -13.64
CA ALA A 146 -6.00 -9.39 -14.54
C ALA A 146 -5.38 -10.62 -13.83
N SER A 147 -5.98 -11.79 -14.00
CA SER A 147 -5.46 -13.06 -13.45
C SER A 147 -4.04 -13.38 -13.92
N SER A 148 -3.66 -12.95 -15.12
CA SER A 148 -2.30 -13.13 -15.65
C SER A 148 -1.21 -12.38 -14.87
N LEU A 149 -1.55 -11.48 -13.95
CA LEU A 149 -0.59 -10.82 -13.06
C LEU A 149 -0.06 -11.78 -11.99
N ASP A 150 -0.88 -12.74 -11.59
CA ASP A 150 -0.60 -13.70 -10.53
C ASP A 150 0.31 -14.83 -11.01
N GLU A 151 0.23 -15.17 -12.30
CA GLU A 151 1.11 -16.18 -12.93
C GLU A 151 2.55 -15.67 -13.10
N ARG A 152 2.78 -14.35 -13.07
CA ARG A 152 4.06 -13.72 -13.39
C ARG A 152 4.95 -13.42 -12.19
N ARG A 153 4.47 -13.62 -10.96
CA ARG A 153 5.17 -13.21 -9.73
C ARG A 153 5.28 -14.39 -8.76
N PRO A 154 6.43 -14.54 -8.07
CA PRO A 154 6.60 -15.60 -7.07
C PRO A 154 5.73 -15.39 -5.82
N ASN A 155 5.21 -14.18 -5.61
CA ASN A 155 4.40 -13.83 -4.45
C ASN A 155 3.09 -13.19 -4.91
N HIS A 156 1.96 -13.85 -4.62
CA HIS A 156 0.63 -13.29 -4.81
C HIS A 156 0.39 -12.16 -3.80
N PRO A 157 -0.41 -11.13 -4.15
CA PRO A 157 -0.81 -10.13 -3.19
C PRO A 157 -1.66 -10.79 -2.10
N ASP A 158 -1.36 -10.49 -0.84
CA ASP A 158 -2.20 -10.89 0.29
C ASP A 158 -3.54 -10.15 0.26
N ARG A 159 -3.56 -8.93 -0.27
CA ARG A 159 -4.75 -8.08 -0.36
C ARG A 159 -4.78 -7.25 -1.65
N ILE A 160 -5.98 -7.09 -2.21
CA ILE A 160 -6.26 -6.12 -3.28
C ILE A 160 -7.04 -4.96 -2.66
N VAL A 161 -6.59 -3.73 -2.90
CA VAL A 161 -7.20 -2.50 -2.38
C VAL A 161 -7.71 -1.61 -3.51
N SER A 162 -8.56 -0.66 -3.15
CA SER A 162 -9.13 0.34 -4.07
C SER A 162 -8.46 1.71 -3.93
N LEU A 163 -8.75 2.61 -4.86
CA LEU A 163 -8.33 4.01 -4.79
C LEU A 163 -8.95 4.73 -3.59
N ASP A 164 -10.23 4.47 -3.28
CA ASP A 164 -11.02 5.24 -2.32
C ASP A 164 -11.12 4.63 -0.90
N GLY A 165 -10.56 3.43 -0.66
CA GLY A 165 -10.73 2.70 0.61
C GLY A 165 -9.53 1.89 1.03
#